data_AF-A0A2F0AFC6-F1
#
_entry.id   AF-A0A2F0AFC6-F1
#
_cell.length_a   1.000
_cell.length_b   1.000
_cell.length_c   1.000
_cell.angle_alpha   90.00
_cell.angle_beta   90.00
_cell.angle_gamma   90.00
#
_symmetry.space_group_name_H-M   'P 1'
#
loop_
_entity.id
_entity.type
_entity.pdbx_description
1 polymer ?
#
loop_
_entity_poly.entity_id
_entity_poly.type
_entity_poly.pdbx_seq_one_letter_code
_entity_poly.pdbx_strand_id
1 'polypeptide(L)' 'MNENSDNPLGLEKKLYTIEEFGATLRNKFGADNYISNTMLAEIFLAKYPVYSCNIKKLDNHVSQKSCGCC' A
#
# COMPACT_ATOMS: atom_id res chain seq x y z
N MET A 1 -20.25 7.27 13.44
CA MET A 1 -20.29 6.86 12.03
C MET A 1 -19.12 5.89 11.83
N ASN A 2 -19.40 4.61 11.58
CA ASN A 2 -18.37 3.59 11.33
C ASN A 2 -17.96 3.68 9.86
N GLU A 3 -17.25 4.75 9.51
CA GLU A 3 -16.53 4.83 8.26
C GLU A 3 -15.31 3.93 8.45
N ASN A 4 -15.13 2.91 7.60
CA ASN A 4 -14.09 1.89 7.72
C ASN A 4 -12.69 2.53 7.86
N SER A 5 -12.27 2.84 9.08
CA SER A 5 -10.97 3.44 9.41
C SER A 5 -9.80 2.59 8.90
N ASP A 6 -10.07 1.29 8.74
CA ASP A 6 -9.12 0.27 8.31
C ASP A 6 -8.94 0.20 6.77
N ASN A 7 -9.84 0.80 5.99
CA ASN A 7 -9.78 0.74 4.52
C ASN A 7 -10.21 2.06 3.83
N PRO A 8 -9.51 3.18 4.09
CA PRO A 8 -9.89 4.50 3.55
C PRO A 8 -9.85 4.60 2.02
N LEU A 9 -9.10 3.73 1.34
CA LEU A 9 -9.01 3.65 -0.11
C LEU A 9 -9.97 2.62 -0.72
N GLY A 10 -10.76 1.88 0.08
CA GLY A 10 -11.70 0.86 -0.39
C GLY A 10 -11.04 -0.19 -1.29
N LEU A 11 -9.82 -0.62 -0.95
CA LEU A 11 -9.07 -1.64 -1.68
C LEU A 11 -9.46 -3.04 -1.21
N GLU A 12 -9.16 -4.05 -2.02
CA GLU A 12 -9.39 -5.44 -1.67
C GLU A 12 -8.50 -5.85 -0.48
N LYS A 13 -9.05 -6.61 0.47
CA LYS A 13 -8.29 -7.10 1.63
C LYS A 13 -7.44 -8.31 1.23
N LYS A 14 -6.30 -8.06 0.60
CA LYS A 14 -5.28 -9.07 0.28
C LYS A 14 -3.87 -8.57 0.54
N LEU A 15 -2.90 -9.46 0.33
CA LEU A 15 -1.48 -9.12 0.32
C LEU A 15 -1.03 -8.74 -1.10
N TYR A 16 -0.43 -7.57 -1.24
CA TYR A 16 0.09 -7.02 -2.49
C TYR A 16 1.61 -7.01 -2.47
N THR A 17 2.28 -7.21 -3.61
CA THR A 17 3.62 -6.63 -3.77
C THR A 17 3.52 -5.11 -3.87
N ILE A 18 4.62 -4.40 -3.66
CA ILE A 18 4.64 -2.94 -3.81
C ILE A 18 4.22 -2.51 -5.23
N GLU A 19 4.61 -3.27 -6.26
CA GLU A 19 4.22 -3.01 -7.65
C GLU A 19 2.74 -3.28 -7.90
N GLU A 20 2.18 -4.38 -7.35
CA GLU A 20 0.75 -4.70 -7.46
C GLU A 20 -0.12 -3.64 -6.76
N PHE A 21 0.32 -3.15 -5.60
CA PHE A 21 -0.35 -2.08 -4.89
C PHE A 21 -0.37 -0.79 -5.73
N GLY A 22 0.77 -0.40 -6.26
CA GLY A 22 0.89 0.76 -7.16
C GLY A 22 0.01 0.64 -8.41
N ALA A 23 0.02 -0.51 -9.08
CA ALA A 23 -0.85 -0.75 -10.23
C ALA A 23 -2.34 -0.66 -9.86
N THR A 24 -2.71 -1.19 -8.70
CA THR A 24 -4.10 -1.10 -8.19
C THR A 24 -4.51 0.35 -7.96
N LEU A 25 -3.64 1.17 -7.36
CA LEU A 25 -3.88 2.59 -7.15
C LEU A 25 -4.03 3.35 -8.47
N ARG A 26 -3.13 3.11 -9.43
CA ARG A 26 -3.20 3.72 -10.76
C ARG A 26 -4.50 3.36 -11.47
N ASN A 27 -4.90 2.09 -11.45
CA ASN A 27 -6.14 1.65 -12.08
C ASN A 27 -7.38 2.26 -11.43
N LYS A 28 -7.34 2.53 -10.13
CA LYS A 28 -8.48 3.06 -9.37
C LYS A 28 -8.59 4.58 -9.40
N PHE A 29 -7.48 5.29 -9.27
CA PHE A 29 -7.45 6.75 -9.09
C PHE A 29 -6.84 7.50 -10.27
N GLY A 30 -6.24 6.78 -11.22
CA GLY A 30 -5.35 7.37 -12.22
C GLY A 30 -4.01 7.77 -11.61
N ALA A 31 -2.98 7.80 -12.45
CA ALA A 31 -1.70 8.43 -12.14
C ALA A 31 -0.98 8.71 -13.46
N ASP A 32 -0.12 9.71 -13.45
CA ASP A 32 0.74 10.01 -14.58
C ASP A 32 1.62 8.78 -14.93
N ASN A 33 1.81 8.50 -16.22
CA ASN A 33 2.54 7.32 -16.70
C ASN A 33 4.05 7.39 -16.46
N TYR A 34 4.61 8.58 -16.21
CA TYR A 34 6.01 8.78 -15.84
C TYR A 34 6.29 8.40 -14.38
N ILE A 35 5.26 8.31 -13.53
CA ILE A 35 5.41 7.84 -12.14
C ILE A 35 5.49 6.31 -12.17
N SER A 36 6.43 5.68 -11.47
CA SER A 36 6.45 4.21 -11.38
C SER A 36 5.36 3.71 -10.43
N ASN A 37 4.90 2.47 -10.61
CA ASN A 37 3.93 1.87 -9.66
C ASN A 37 4.51 1.84 -8.24
N THR A 38 5.80 1.56 -8.08
CA THR A 38 6.51 1.61 -6.79
C THR A 38 6.45 2.99 -6.15
N MET A 39 6.77 4.05 -6.91
CA MET A 39 6.73 5.43 -6.38
C MET A 39 5.31 5.84 -5.99
N LEU A 40 4.31 5.48 -6.80
CA LEU A 40 2.91 5.73 -6.48
C LEU A 40 2.49 4.99 -5.18
N ALA A 41 2.91 3.74 -5.03
CA ALA A 41 2.67 2.95 -3.83
C ALA A 41 3.30 3.59 -2.59
N GLU A 42 4.56 4.02 -2.65
CA GLU A 42 5.26 4.66 -1.53
C GLU A 42 4.59 5.96 -1.09
N ILE A 43 4.16 6.81 -2.03
CA ILE A 43 3.42 8.05 -1.73
C ILE A 43 2.12 7.72 -0.98
N PHE A 44 1.37 6.72 -1.44
CA PHE A 44 0.11 6.33 -0.79
C PHE A 44 0.33 5.66 0.56
N LEU A 45 1.39 4.86 0.74
CA LEU A 45 1.72 4.27 2.03
C LEU A 45 2.15 5.33 3.05
N ALA A 46 2.86 6.38 2.62
CA ALA A 46 3.20 7.51 3.49
C ALA A 46 1.94 8.25 3.98
N LYS A 47 0.91 8.36 3.13
CA LYS A 47 -0.36 9.02 3.48
C LYS A 47 -1.33 8.09 4.24
N TYR A 48 -1.33 6.81 3.91
CA TYR A 48 -2.23 5.79 4.46
C TYR A 48 -1.43 4.60 5.00
N PRO A 49 -0.72 4.78 6.14
CA PRO A 49 0.18 3.77 6.67
C PRO A 49 -0.52 2.46 7.05
N VAL A 50 -1.85 2.47 7.22
CA VAL A 50 -2.70 1.30 7.47
C VAL A 50 -2.50 0.18 6.43
N TYR A 51 -2.20 0.53 5.17
CA TYR A 51 -1.98 -0.47 4.11
C TYR A 51 -0.60 -1.13 4.17
N SER A 52 0.30 -0.69 5.05
CA SER A 52 1.65 -1.28 5.14
C SER A 52 1.60 -2.76 5.53
N CYS A 53 0.63 -3.16 6.36
CA CYS A 53 0.43 -4.57 6.72
C CYS A 53 -0.13 -5.41 5.55
N ASN A 54 -0.64 -4.78 4.49
CA ASN A 54 -1.07 -5.43 3.26
C ASN A 54 0.05 -5.60 2.22
N ILE A 55 1.27 -5.11 2.48
CA ILE A 55 2.39 -5.23 1.55
C ILE A 55 3.26 -6.45 1.91
N LYS A 56 3.43 -7.36 0.94
CA LYS A 56 4.36 -8.49 1.03
C LYS A 56 5.77 -7.96 1.24
N LYS A 57 6.38 -8.30 2.37
CA LYS A 57 7.80 -8.05 2.61
C LYS A 57 8.60 -9.07 1.81
N LEU A 58 9.63 -8.63 1.08
CA LEU A 58 10.61 -9.56 0.51
C LEU A 58 11.37 -10.22 1.66
N ASP A 59 11.49 -11.55 1.60
CA ASP A 59 12.15 -12.41 2.60
C ASP A 59 13.61 -11.98 2.90
N ASN A 60 14.24 -11.24 1.97
CA ASN A 60 15.60 -10.72 2.08
C ASN A 60 15.73 -9.39 2.85
N HIS A 61 14.64 -8.79 3.31
CA HIS A 61 14.72 -7.57 4.11
C HIS A 61 14.98 -7.95 5.57
N VAL A 62 16.25 -7.81 6.00
CA VAL A 62 16.65 -7.82 7.41
C VAL A 62 15.56 -7.13 8.22
N SER A 63 15.00 -7.87 9.17
CA SER A 63 13.92 -7.47 10.06
C SER A 63 14.31 -6.23 10.87
N GLN A 64 14.23 -5.05 10.26
CA GLN A 64 14.18 -3.81 11.01
C GLN A 64 12.77 -3.71 11.57
N LYS A 65 12.66 -4.21 12.80
CA LYS A 65 11.67 -3.91 13.84
C LYS A 65 10.25 -3.68 13.32
N SER A 66 9.42 -4.70 13.54
CA SER A 66 7.99 -4.63 13.84
C SER A 66 7.18 -3.74 12.89
N CYS A 67 6.37 -4.38 12.03
CA CYS A 67 5.10 -3.74 11.67
C CYS A 67 4.41 -3.40 12.99
N GLY A 68 4.42 -2.13 13.38
CA GLY A 68 3.48 -1.58 14.35
C GLY A 68 2.11 -1.57 13.70
N CYS A 69 1.57 -2.75 13.41
CA CYS A 69 0.14 -2.93 13.26
C CYS A 69 -0.42 -2.65 14.67
N CYS A 70 -0.91 -1.43 14.90
CA CYS A 70 -1.76 -1.09 16.03
C CYS A 70 -3.20 -1.43 15.67
#